data_AF-A2FA16-F1
#
_entry.id   AF-A2FA16-F1
#
_cell.length_a   1.000
_cell.length_b   1.000
_cell.length_c   1.000
_cell.angle_alpha   90.00
_cell.angle_beta   90.00
_cell.angle_gamma   90.00
#
_symmetry.space_group_name_H-M   'P 1'
#
loop_
_entity.id
_entity.type
_entity.pdbx_description
1 polymer ?
#
loop_
_entity_poly.entity_id
_entity_poly.type
_entity_poly.pdbx_seq_one_letter_code
_entity_poly.pdbx_strand_id
1 'polypeptide(L)'
;MTSAESWKVVIGPTQFPNIIDHLFLWIFIPLHFIPYPVRALQFIIKYHIGKAYADKEEVEDNQTDGTYSKHWINVSKHKFFLTDYAFLFYSLLLLMGPFILGMYRLIKYQENQPGHYGNGIQKSTYIFSAILVAFISIFLWVCVYFLRNVHDEIAINTELKLIGIAWIIAVPFYVAFGIANIEKPDVIPPESPPICCIILCMVSFMISFSLPVSLATWKNPDFKLTIPEFRSVDNVLEDPNAYKMLRKFMQSNTCVEGLLFLRDTMKYKSETDPDKLHDMAHRIYEKYIFEEAPMEINIGALIRTECLKHINEISPNVFDRAIQEIKKLINQDQLPRFMQSSEMMQYIKNYKVSVIPESMV
;
A
#
# COMPACT_ATOMS: atom_id res chain seq x y z
N MET A 1 4.03 -3.60 -23.22
CA MET A 1 3.46 -4.97 -23.21
C MET A 1 2.66 -5.27 -24.46
N THR A 2 1.85 -4.34 -24.97
CA THR A 2 1.08 -4.52 -26.21
C THR A 2 1.94 -4.70 -27.46
N SER A 3 3.08 -3.99 -27.60
CA SER A 3 3.82 -3.99 -28.88
C SER A 3 4.36 -5.34 -29.33
N ALA A 4 4.89 -6.19 -28.44
CA ALA A 4 5.50 -7.47 -28.82
C ALA A 4 4.48 -8.56 -29.18
N GLU A 5 3.42 -8.71 -28.38
CA GLU A 5 2.34 -9.68 -28.63
C GLU A 5 1.41 -9.20 -29.76
N SER A 6 1.17 -7.88 -29.87
CA SER A 6 0.48 -7.32 -31.05
C SER A 6 1.31 -7.53 -32.33
N TRP A 7 2.64 -7.50 -32.24
CA TRP A 7 3.51 -7.85 -33.36
C TRP A 7 3.38 -9.32 -33.75
N LYS A 8 3.22 -10.24 -32.79
CA LYS A 8 2.93 -11.66 -33.07
C LYS A 8 1.67 -11.85 -33.89
N VAL A 9 0.61 -11.11 -33.55
CA VAL A 9 -0.66 -11.10 -34.29
C VAL A 9 -0.48 -10.51 -35.71
N VAL A 10 0.40 -9.53 -35.89
CA VAL A 10 0.64 -8.86 -37.19
C VAL A 10 1.56 -9.66 -38.12
N ILE A 11 2.63 -10.26 -37.59
CA ILE A 11 3.67 -10.94 -38.38
C ILE A 11 3.32 -12.42 -38.61
N GLY A 12 2.39 -12.95 -37.81
CA GLY A 12 1.95 -14.33 -37.87
C GLY A 12 2.83 -15.27 -37.02
N PRO A 13 2.23 -16.36 -36.49
CA PRO A 13 2.87 -17.22 -35.50
C PRO A 13 4.12 -17.95 -36.02
N THR A 14 4.18 -18.25 -37.32
CA THR A 14 5.29 -18.99 -37.95
C THR A 14 6.56 -18.16 -38.12
N GLN A 15 6.43 -16.83 -38.20
CA GLN A 15 7.55 -15.90 -38.36
C GLN A 15 7.89 -15.18 -37.05
N PHE A 16 7.21 -15.51 -35.95
CA PHE A 16 7.46 -14.88 -34.68
C PHE A 16 8.71 -15.47 -34.01
N PRO A 17 9.64 -14.63 -33.49
CA PRO A 17 10.83 -15.12 -32.80
C PRO A 17 10.49 -15.78 -31.47
N ASN A 18 10.86 -17.05 -31.29
CA ASN A 18 10.60 -17.81 -30.05
C ASN A 18 11.26 -17.18 -28.81
N ILE A 19 12.37 -16.44 -29.01
CA ILE A 19 13.05 -15.74 -27.92
C ILE A 19 12.17 -14.67 -27.27
N ILE A 20 11.25 -14.04 -28.03
CA ILE A 20 10.37 -13.00 -27.48
C ILE A 20 9.36 -13.64 -26.52
N ASP A 21 8.75 -14.74 -26.93
CA ASP A 21 7.86 -15.56 -26.12
C ASP A 21 8.56 -16.03 -24.82
N HIS A 22 9.82 -16.43 -24.93
CA HIS A 22 10.65 -16.85 -23.80
C HIS A 22 10.95 -15.69 -22.84
N LEU A 23 11.41 -14.54 -23.35
CA LEU A 23 11.65 -13.34 -22.54
C LEU A 23 10.36 -12.86 -21.86
N PHE A 24 9.23 -12.96 -22.57
CA PHE A 24 7.95 -12.56 -22.03
C PHE A 24 7.58 -13.34 -20.78
N LEU A 25 7.76 -14.65 -20.82
CA LEU A 25 7.47 -15.51 -19.69
C LEU A 25 8.40 -15.29 -18.49
N TRP A 26 9.69 -15.11 -18.74
CA TRP A 26 10.69 -15.09 -17.66
C TRP A 26 11.01 -13.69 -17.12
N ILE A 27 10.56 -12.64 -17.82
CA ILE A 27 10.74 -11.25 -17.40
C ILE A 27 9.38 -10.61 -17.14
N PHE A 28 8.50 -10.54 -18.14
CA PHE A 28 7.28 -9.72 -18.05
C PHE A 28 6.22 -10.33 -17.14
N ILE A 29 6.03 -11.65 -17.15
CA ILE A 29 5.11 -12.31 -16.22
C ILE A 29 5.53 -12.06 -14.77
N PRO A 30 6.71 -12.47 -14.28
CA PRO A 30 7.08 -12.19 -12.89
C PRO A 30 7.11 -10.69 -12.54
N LEU A 31 7.46 -9.81 -13.49
CA LEU A 31 7.36 -8.36 -13.30
C LEU A 31 5.92 -7.87 -13.05
N HIS A 32 4.91 -8.52 -13.64
CA HIS A 32 3.50 -8.23 -13.39
C HIS A 32 3.03 -8.75 -12.03
N PHE A 33 3.40 -9.98 -11.65
CA PHE A 33 2.85 -10.65 -10.47
C PHE A 33 3.58 -10.29 -9.15
N ILE A 34 4.91 -10.17 -9.14
CA ILE A 34 5.72 -9.95 -7.92
C ILE A 34 5.39 -8.64 -7.17
N PRO A 35 5.12 -7.49 -7.83
CA PRO A 35 4.87 -6.24 -7.11
C PRO A 35 3.68 -6.30 -6.15
N TYR A 36 2.65 -7.10 -6.44
CA TYR A 36 1.44 -7.19 -5.63
C TYR A 36 1.67 -7.68 -4.19
N PRO A 37 2.26 -8.86 -3.95
CA PRO A 37 2.53 -9.32 -2.60
C PRO A 37 3.61 -8.50 -1.89
N VAL A 38 4.56 -7.91 -2.62
CA VAL A 38 5.56 -6.99 -2.02
C VAL A 38 4.88 -5.72 -1.50
N ARG A 39 3.97 -5.13 -2.29
CA ARG A 39 3.14 -3.99 -1.86
C ARG A 39 2.26 -4.36 -0.65
N ALA A 40 1.68 -5.56 -0.65
CA ALA A 40 0.89 -6.05 0.49
C ALA A 40 1.76 -6.18 1.75
N LEU A 41 2.97 -6.72 1.64
CA LEU A 41 3.93 -6.82 2.74
C LEU A 41 4.33 -5.44 3.27
N GLN A 42 4.61 -4.49 2.38
CA GLN A 42 4.91 -3.11 2.75
C GLN A 42 3.79 -2.50 3.60
N PHE A 43 2.54 -2.69 3.17
CA PHE A 43 1.37 -2.19 3.88
C PHE A 43 1.22 -2.81 5.27
N ILE A 44 1.41 -4.14 5.40
CA ILE A 44 1.40 -4.85 6.69
C ILE A 44 2.42 -4.24 7.66
N ILE A 45 3.64 -4.00 7.19
CA ILE A 45 4.72 -3.47 8.02
C ILE A 45 4.40 -2.04 8.48
N LYS A 46 3.97 -1.16 7.56
CA LYS A 46 3.59 0.22 7.89
C LYS A 46 2.43 0.26 8.90
N TYR A 47 1.41 -0.59 8.73
CA TYR A 47 0.30 -0.72 9.68
C TYR A 47 0.78 -1.10 11.09
N HIS A 48 1.61 -2.14 11.20
CA HIS A 48 2.07 -2.61 12.51
C HIS A 48 3.02 -1.62 13.19
N ILE A 49 3.85 -0.90 12.43
CA ILE A 49 4.68 0.19 12.97
C ILE A 49 3.79 1.30 13.51
N GLY A 50 2.83 1.79 12.71
CA GLY A 50 1.90 2.84 13.12
C GLY A 50 1.14 2.46 14.38
N LYS A 51 0.61 1.23 14.44
CA LYS A 51 -0.04 0.66 15.62
C LYS A 51 0.88 0.62 16.83
N ALA A 52 2.14 0.18 16.68
CA ALA A 52 3.07 0.08 17.81
C ALA A 52 3.46 1.44 18.40
N TYR A 53 3.62 2.47 17.56
CA TYR A 53 3.85 3.84 18.04
C TYR A 53 2.63 4.40 18.77
N ALA A 54 1.45 4.12 18.24
CA ALA A 54 0.21 4.43 18.91
C ALA A 54 0.12 3.73 20.27
N ASP A 55 0.18 2.41 20.34
CA ASP A 55 0.09 1.68 21.61
C ASP A 55 1.12 2.19 22.63
N LYS A 56 2.36 2.49 22.21
CA LYS A 56 3.39 3.08 23.06
C LYS A 56 2.96 4.40 23.70
N GLU A 57 2.40 5.31 22.90
CA GLU A 57 1.98 6.62 23.41
C GLU A 57 0.76 6.50 24.35
N GLU A 58 -0.10 5.49 24.18
CA GLU A 58 -1.22 5.25 25.12
C GLU A 58 -0.72 4.78 26.49
N VAL A 59 0.32 3.96 26.48
CA VAL A 59 0.99 3.46 27.69
C VAL A 59 1.69 4.60 28.42
N GLU A 60 2.40 5.46 27.69
CA GLU A 60 3.07 6.64 28.24
C GLU A 60 2.08 7.66 28.84
N ASP A 61 0.96 7.93 28.18
CA ASP A 61 -0.03 8.90 28.66
C ASP A 61 -0.79 8.40 29.91
N ASN A 62 -1.16 7.12 29.95
CA ASN A 62 -1.95 6.57 31.07
C ASN A 62 -1.07 6.15 32.27
N GLN A 63 0.26 6.24 32.18
CA GLN A 63 1.19 5.70 33.18
C GLN A 63 0.86 4.24 33.57
N THR A 64 0.40 3.45 32.60
CA THR A 64 -0.04 2.06 32.83
C THR A 64 1.05 1.09 32.41
N ASP A 65 1.10 -0.11 33.00
CA ASP A 65 2.00 -1.22 32.60
C ASP A 65 1.55 -1.90 31.29
N GLY A 66 0.87 -1.17 30.40
CA GLY A 66 0.38 -1.71 29.15
C GLY A 66 1.52 -2.18 28.24
N THR A 67 1.28 -3.28 27.52
CA THR A 67 2.29 -3.87 26.62
C THR A 67 2.10 -3.37 25.19
N TYR A 68 3.09 -2.64 24.67
CA TYR A 68 3.21 -2.33 23.25
C TYR A 68 4.28 -3.21 22.58
N SER A 69 4.19 -3.39 21.26
CA SER A 69 5.17 -4.22 20.54
C SER A 69 6.52 -3.51 20.37
N LYS A 70 7.47 -3.84 21.26
CA LYS A 70 8.87 -3.38 21.14
C LYS A 70 9.54 -3.86 19.85
N HIS A 71 9.10 -5.00 19.32
CA HIS A 71 9.62 -5.55 18.06
C HIS A 71 9.41 -4.58 16.90
N TRP A 72 8.19 -4.09 16.69
CA TRP A 72 7.87 -3.18 15.57
C TRP A 72 8.54 -1.81 15.71
N ILE A 73 8.72 -1.33 16.94
CA ILE A 73 9.50 -0.10 17.21
C ILE A 73 10.99 -0.32 16.95
N ASN A 74 11.52 -1.53 17.13
CA ASN A 74 12.90 -1.80 16.77
C ASN A 74 13.06 -1.95 15.26
N VAL A 75 12.09 -2.58 14.59
CA VAL A 75 12.02 -2.66 13.12
C VAL A 75 12.00 -1.26 12.51
N SER A 76 11.22 -0.33 13.05
CA SER A 76 11.15 1.06 12.54
C SER A 76 12.46 1.84 12.61
N LYS A 77 13.43 1.40 13.42
CA LYS A 77 14.78 2.01 13.47
C LYS A 77 15.63 1.66 12.26
N HIS A 78 15.36 0.54 11.59
CA HIS A 78 16.10 0.10 10.41
C HIS A 78 15.57 0.77 9.13
N LYS A 79 15.72 2.11 9.06
CA LYS A 79 15.14 2.98 8.03
C LYS A 79 15.45 2.51 6.60
N PHE A 80 16.70 2.12 6.34
CA PHE A 80 17.16 1.67 5.01
C PHE A 80 16.33 0.52 4.41
N PHE A 81 15.73 -0.33 5.23
CA PHE A 81 14.99 -1.51 4.76
C PHE A 81 13.48 -1.29 4.62
N LEU A 82 12.98 -0.12 5.01
CA LEU A 82 11.54 0.19 5.08
C LEU A 82 11.09 1.28 4.10
N THR A 83 12.03 1.85 3.34
CA THR A 83 11.77 2.89 2.35
C THR A 83 11.02 2.35 1.15
N ASP A 84 10.29 3.21 0.43
CA ASP A 84 9.59 2.81 -0.79
C ASP A 84 10.59 2.27 -1.85
N TYR A 85 11.80 2.82 -1.89
CA TYR A 85 12.91 2.32 -2.73
C TYR A 85 13.41 0.94 -2.30
N ALA A 86 13.40 0.61 -1.01
CA ALA A 86 13.76 -0.71 -0.52
C ALA A 86 12.76 -1.77 -1.00
N PHE A 87 11.47 -1.49 -0.97
CA PHE A 87 10.43 -2.40 -1.50
C PHE A 87 10.50 -2.56 -3.02
N LEU A 88 10.87 -1.51 -3.75
CA LEU A 88 11.21 -1.63 -5.17
C LEU A 88 12.41 -2.56 -5.36
N PHE A 89 13.47 -2.39 -4.57
CA PHE A 89 14.65 -3.25 -4.62
C PHE A 89 14.32 -4.72 -4.28
N TYR A 90 13.47 -4.98 -3.28
CA TYR A 90 13.01 -6.34 -2.96
C TYR A 90 12.24 -6.97 -4.13
N SER A 91 11.40 -6.19 -4.81
CA SER A 91 10.68 -6.67 -6.00
C SER A 91 11.64 -7.07 -7.11
N LEU A 92 12.69 -6.26 -7.34
CA LEU A 92 13.75 -6.57 -8.32
C LEU A 92 14.60 -7.78 -7.89
N LEU A 93 14.89 -7.91 -6.61
CA LEU A 93 15.64 -9.05 -6.07
C LEU A 93 14.85 -10.36 -6.27
N LEU A 94 13.55 -10.35 -6.00
CA LEU A 94 12.68 -11.51 -6.24
C LEU A 94 12.58 -11.87 -7.73
N LEU A 95 12.69 -10.88 -8.63
CA LEU A 95 12.70 -11.09 -10.08
C LEU A 95 13.97 -11.82 -10.57
N MET A 96 15.08 -11.76 -9.82
CA MET A 96 16.33 -12.43 -10.19
C MET A 96 16.17 -13.95 -10.30
N GLY A 97 15.37 -14.58 -9.45
CA GLY A 97 15.15 -16.03 -9.48
C GLY A 97 14.54 -16.51 -10.81
N PRO A 98 13.35 -16.00 -11.20
CA PRO A 98 12.75 -16.28 -12.50
C PRO A 98 13.64 -15.90 -13.68
N PHE A 99 14.37 -14.78 -13.58
CA PHE A 99 15.31 -14.35 -14.61
C PHE A 99 16.44 -15.35 -14.82
N ILE A 100 17.09 -15.80 -13.74
CA ILE A 100 18.15 -16.83 -13.79
C ILE A 100 17.63 -18.13 -14.38
N LEU A 101 16.42 -18.56 -13.98
CA LEU A 101 15.78 -19.75 -14.55
C LEU A 101 15.49 -19.57 -16.05
N GLY A 102 15.04 -18.39 -16.46
CA GLY A 102 14.87 -18.03 -17.87
C GLY A 102 16.17 -18.09 -18.64
N MET A 103 17.26 -17.53 -18.12
CA MET A 103 18.58 -17.57 -18.76
C MET A 103 19.13 -19.00 -18.87
N TYR A 104 18.99 -19.80 -17.82
CA TYR A 104 19.35 -21.22 -17.87
C TYR A 104 18.62 -21.97 -19.00
N ARG A 105 17.31 -21.72 -19.15
CA ARG A 105 16.49 -22.33 -20.20
C ARG A 105 16.79 -21.79 -21.59
N LEU A 106 17.17 -20.52 -21.71
CA LEU A 106 17.61 -19.92 -22.97
C LEU A 106 18.87 -20.63 -23.50
N ILE A 107 19.81 -20.97 -22.60
CA ILE A 107 21.05 -21.67 -22.95
C ILE A 107 20.77 -23.15 -23.23
N LYS A 108 19.92 -23.79 -22.41
CA LYS A 108 19.66 -25.24 -22.50
C LYS A 108 18.88 -25.66 -23.74
N TYR A 109 17.92 -24.86 -24.19
CA TYR A 109 17.02 -25.21 -25.29
C TYR A 109 17.32 -24.36 -26.52
N GLN A 110 17.79 -25.01 -27.59
CA GLN A 110 18.14 -24.34 -28.86
C GLN A 110 16.95 -23.61 -29.48
N GLU A 111 15.74 -24.14 -29.35
CA GLU A 111 14.50 -23.52 -29.86
C GLU A 111 14.23 -22.11 -29.32
N ASN A 112 14.76 -21.78 -28.14
CA ASN A 112 14.57 -20.48 -27.50
C ASN A 112 15.65 -19.46 -27.92
N GLN A 113 16.70 -19.91 -28.61
CA GLN A 113 17.83 -19.07 -29.03
C GLN A 113 17.46 -18.22 -30.26
N PRO A 114 18.15 -17.07 -30.46
CA PRO A 114 17.94 -16.23 -31.65
C PRO A 114 18.06 -17.02 -32.95
N GLY A 115 17.23 -16.70 -33.96
CA GLY A 115 17.23 -17.37 -35.26
C GLY A 115 16.23 -18.52 -35.39
N HIS A 116 15.53 -18.89 -34.31
CA HIS A 116 14.42 -19.85 -34.35
C HIS A 116 13.07 -19.13 -34.29
N TYR A 117 12.17 -19.55 -35.17
CA TYR A 117 10.86 -18.93 -35.38
C TYR A 117 9.78 -20.01 -35.42
N GLY A 118 8.58 -19.71 -34.92
CA GLY A 118 7.40 -20.54 -35.11
C GLY A 118 7.34 -21.89 -34.40
N ASN A 119 8.44 -22.38 -33.81
CA ASN A 119 8.43 -23.63 -33.04
C ASN A 119 7.65 -23.50 -31.71
N GLY A 120 7.33 -22.27 -31.29
CA GLY A 120 6.62 -22.01 -30.04
C GLY A 120 7.48 -22.33 -28.81
N ILE A 121 6.84 -22.34 -27.64
CA ILE A 121 7.51 -22.62 -26.37
C ILE A 121 7.24 -24.06 -25.92
N GLN A 122 8.20 -24.71 -25.28
CA GLN A 122 8.04 -26.08 -24.76
C GLN A 122 6.88 -26.18 -23.73
N LYS A 123 6.16 -27.31 -23.71
CA LYS A 123 5.11 -27.60 -22.71
C LYS A 123 5.58 -27.40 -21.27
N SER A 124 6.81 -27.83 -20.98
CA SER A 124 7.39 -27.70 -19.64
C SER A 124 7.45 -26.24 -19.20
N THR A 125 7.61 -25.30 -20.13
CA THR A 125 7.70 -23.88 -19.87
C THR A 125 6.40 -23.32 -19.29
N TYR A 126 5.22 -23.73 -19.81
CA TYR A 126 3.91 -23.38 -19.24
C TYR A 126 3.72 -23.95 -17.83
N ILE A 127 4.21 -25.17 -17.58
CA ILE A 127 4.16 -25.80 -16.25
C ILE A 127 5.02 -25.01 -15.25
N PHE A 128 6.26 -24.66 -15.62
CA PHE A 128 7.11 -23.86 -14.73
C PHE A 128 6.55 -22.46 -14.48
N SER A 129 5.92 -21.81 -15.47
CA SER A 129 5.23 -20.55 -15.22
C SER A 129 4.04 -20.71 -14.29
N ALA A 130 3.29 -21.81 -14.39
CA ALA A 130 2.19 -22.10 -13.47
C ALA A 130 2.69 -22.26 -12.04
N ILE A 131 3.80 -22.99 -11.83
CA ILE A 131 4.43 -23.17 -10.52
C ILE A 131 4.90 -21.82 -9.96
N LEU A 132 5.54 -20.98 -10.79
CA LEU A 132 5.99 -19.65 -10.39
C LEU A 132 4.81 -18.79 -9.93
N VAL A 133 3.75 -18.70 -10.73
CA VAL A 133 2.58 -17.90 -10.39
C VAL A 133 1.84 -18.48 -9.19
N ALA A 134 1.80 -19.81 -9.02
CA ALA A 134 1.25 -20.45 -7.83
C ALA A 134 2.03 -20.07 -6.56
N PHE A 135 3.36 -20.06 -6.61
CA PHE A 135 4.20 -19.63 -5.49
C PHE A 135 3.95 -18.16 -5.13
N ILE A 136 3.90 -17.27 -6.12
CA ILE A 136 3.60 -15.85 -5.92
C ILE A 136 2.17 -15.66 -5.38
N SER A 137 1.21 -16.45 -5.86
CA SER A 137 -0.18 -16.44 -5.39
C SER A 137 -0.28 -16.88 -3.94
N ILE A 138 0.43 -17.93 -3.53
CA ILE A 138 0.50 -18.36 -2.12
C ILE A 138 1.04 -17.21 -1.26
N PHE A 139 2.13 -16.55 -1.68
CA PHE A 139 2.69 -15.42 -0.96
C PHE A 139 1.67 -14.26 -0.83
N LEU A 140 0.94 -13.95 -1.91
CA LEU A 140 -0.13 -12.95 -1.88
C LEU A 140 -1.23 -13.31 -0.88
N TRP A 141 -1.72 -14.55 -0.89
CA TRP A 141 -2.77 -14.99 0.02
C TRP A 141 -2.32 -15.03 1.48
N VAL A 142 -1.05 -15.32 1.75
CA VAL A 142 -0.45 -15.17 3.09
C VAL A 142 -0.51 -13.71 3.53
N CYS A 143 -0.12 -12.76 2.66
CA CYS A 143 -0.25 -11.33 2.98
C CYS A 143 -1.72 -10.92 3.21
N VAL A 144 -2.65 -11.36 2.37
CA VAL A 144 -4.09 -11.10 2.54
C VAL A 144 -4.62 -11.67 3.87
N TYR A 145 -4.13 -12.83 4.30
CA TYR A 145 -4.49 -13.40 5.60
C TYR A 145 -4.05 -12.50 6.76
N PHE A 146 -2.83 -11.95 6.72
CA PHE A 146 -2.36 -11.02 7.75
C PHE A 146 -3.14 -9.69 7.72
N LEU A 147 -3.56 -9.24 6.54
CA LEU A 147 -4.34 -8.01 6.38
C LEU A 147 -5.82 -8.14 6.75
N ARG A 148 -6.35 -9.34 6.97
CA ARG A 148 -7.79 -9.57 7.22
C ARG A 148 -8.37 -8.77 8.39
N ASN A 149 -7.52 -8.41 9.37
CA ASN A 149 -7.91 -7.70 10.58
C ASN A 149 -7.72 -6.17 10.45
N VAL A 150 -7.11 -5.70 9.36
CA VAL A 150 -6.87 -4.29 9.08
C VAL A 150 -8.11 -3.73 8.37
N HIS A 151 -8.74 -2.70 8.95
CA HIS A 151 -9.89 -2.04 8.34
C HIS A 151 -9.37 -0.98 7.37
N ASP A 152 -9.40 -1.30 6.08
CA ASP A 152 -8.95 -0.38 5.02
C ASP A 152 -10.13 0.33 4.37
N GLU A 153 -10.30 1.62 4.64
CA GLU A 153 -11.23 2.48 3.88
C GLU A 153 -10.86 2.57 2.39
N ILE A 154 -9.57 2.49 2.05
CA ILE A 154 -9.06 2.57 0.67
C ILE A 154 -9.23 1.22 -0.06
N ALA A 155 -9.84 0.23 0.58
CA ALA A 155 -10.17 -1.07 -0.01
C ALA A 155 -8.95 -1.81 -0.62
N ILE A 156 -7.73 -1.57 -0.12
CA ILE A 156 -6.50 -2.28 -0.54
C ILE A 156 -6.68 -3.78 -0.36
N ASN A 157 -7.21 -4.18 0.78
CA ASN A 157 -7.62 -5.56 1.06
C ASN A 157 -8.57 -6.14 0.00
N THR A 158 -9.54 -5.37 -0.46
CA THR A 158 -10.49 -5.77 -1.51
C THR A 158 -9.78 -5.88 -2.86
N GLU A 159 -8.94 -4.91 -3.20
CA GLU A 159 -8.11 -4.91 -4.40
C GLU A 159 -7.26 -6.19 -4.48
N LEU A 160 -6.47 -6.48 -3.44
CA LEU A 160 -5.59 -7.64 -3.39
C LEU A 160 -6.35 -8.98 -3.46
N LYS A 161 -7.53 -9.07 -2.81
CA LYS A 161 -8.41 -10.25 -2.92
C LYS A 161 -8.93 -10.44 -4.33
N LEU A 162 -9.43 -9.38 -4.96
CA LEU A 162 -9.96 -9.44 -6.33
C LEU A 162 -8.87 -9.85 -7.33
N ILE A 163 -7.64 -9.35 -7.15
CA ILE A 163 -6.48 -9.72 -7.97
C ILE A 163 -6.09 -11.18 -7.74
N GLY A 164 -6.00 -11.62 -6.49
CA GLY A 164 -5.73 -13.03 -6.17
C GLY A 164 -6.78 -13.97 -6.76
N ILE A 165 -8.06 -13.61 -6.74
CA ILE A 165 -9.15 -14.37 -7.38
C ILE A 165 -8.99 -14.36 -8.91
N ALA A 166 -8.71 -13.20 -9.51
CA ALA A 166 -8.50 -13.10 -10.96
C ALA A 166 -7.35 -14.00 -11.43
N TRP A 167 -6.28 -14.12 -10.63
CA TRP A 167 -5.15 -15.01 -10.92
C TRP A 167 -5.54 -16.50 -10.83
N ILE A 168 -6.28 -16.90 -9.79
CA ILE A 168 -6.77 -18.26 -9.63
C ILE A 168 -7.63 -18.70 -10.82
N ILE A 169 -8.39 -17.77 -11.40
CA ILE A 169 -9.23 -18.05 -12.57
C ILE A 169 -8.37 -18.05 -13.85
N ALA A 170 -7.65 -16.97 -14.13
CA ALA A 170 -7.03 -16.76 -15.43
C ALA A 170 -5.79 -17.64 -15.70
N VAL A 171 -4.99 -17.95 -14.67
CA VAL A 171 -3.74 -18.69 -14.83
C VAL A 171 -3.97 -20.14 -15.28
N PRO A 172 -4.91 -20.91 -14.72
CA PRO A 172 -5.28 -22.21 -15.25
C PRO A 172 -5.73 -22.17 -16.71
N PHE A 173 -6.52 -21.15 -17.11
CA PHE A 173 -6.93 -20.99 -18.52
C PHE A 173 -5.72 -20.74 -19.43
N TYR A 174 -4.81 -19.85 -19.03
CA TYR A 174 -3.57 -19.59 -19.77
C TYR A 174 -2.75 -20.87 -19.98
N VAL A 175 -2.57 -21.67 -18.93
CA VAL A 175 -1.81 -22.92 -18.98
C VAL A 175 -2.53 -23.97 -19.84
N ALA A 176 -3.84 -24.10 -19.68
CA ALA A 176 -4.66 -25.06 -20.43
C ALA A 176 -4.64 -24.74 -21.94
N PHE A 177 -4.88 -23.48 -22.32
CA PHE A 177 -4.81 -23.05 -23.72
C PHE A 177 -3.39 -23.16 -24.28
N GLY A 178 -2.36 -22.85 -23.48
CA GLY A 178 -0.96 -23.02 -23.87
C GLY A 178 -0.59 -24.46 -24.20
N ILE A 179 -0.94 -25.39 -23.30
CA ILE A 179 -0.67 -26.83 -23.52
C ILE A 179 -1.51 -27.38 -24.68
N ALA A 180 -2.79 -27.01 -24.75
CA ALA A 180 -3.69 -27.50 -25.78
C ALA A 180 -3.35 -26.95 -27.17
N ASN A 181 -2.80 -25.73 -27.27
CA ASN A 181 -2.25 -25.20 -28.52
C ASN A 181 -1.05 -26.04 -29.01
N ILE A 182 -0.15 -26.48 -28.11
CA ILE A 182 0.97 -27.36 -28.48
C ILE A 182 0.47 -28.75 -28.91
N GLU A 183 -0.58 -29.27 -28.27
CA GLU A 183 -1.10 -30.61 -28.56
C GLU A 183 -1.98 -30.67 -29.81
N LYS A 184 -2.75 -29.61 -30.09
CA LYS A 184 -3.73 -29.54 -31.17
C LYS A 184 -3.63 -28.19 -31.90
N PRO A 185 -2.54 -27.95 -32.63
CA PRO A 185 -2.31 -26.68 -33.32
C PRO A 185 -3.38 -26.37 -34.37
N ASP A 186 -4.02 -27.38 -34.96
CA ASP A 186 -5.07 -27.21 -35.98
C ASP A 186 -6.41 -26.70 -35.40
N VAL A 187 -6.63 -26.90 -34.09
CA VAL A 187 -7.89 -26.58 -33.42
C VAL A 187 -7.78 -25.31 -32.59
N ILE A 188 -6.64 -25.11 -31.92
CA ILE A 188 -6.44 -23.98 -31.02
C ILE A 188 -5.47 -22.99 -31.64
N PRO A 189 -5.90 -21.73 -31.85
CA PRO A 189 -5.03 -20.70 -32.42
C PRO A 189 -3.83 -20.40 -31.51
N PRO A 190 -2.63 -20.20 -32.08
CA PRO A 190 -1.41 -19.87 -31.33
C PRO A 190 -1.48 -18.50 -30.63
N GLU A 191 -2.43 -17.66 -31.00
CA GLU A 191 -2.72 -16.38 -30.34
C GLU A 191 -3.49 -16.55 -29.02
N SER A 192 -4.02 -17.74 -28.72
CA SER A 192 -4.86 -17.95 -27.54
C SER A 192 -4.17 -17.69 -26.20
N PRO A 193 -2.92 -18.16 -25.91
CA PRO A 193 -2.27 -17.84 -24.64
C PRO A 193 -1.96 -16.35 -24.47
N PRO A 194 -1.42 -15.62 -25.49
CA PRO A 194 -1.29 -14.17 -25.44
C PRO A 194 -2.60 -13.43 -25.17
N ILE A 195 -3.71 -13.84 -25.80
CA ILE A 195 -5.03 -13.22 -25.56
C ILE A 195 -5.45 -13.39 -24.09
N CYS A 196 -5.25 -14.57 -23.49
CA CYS A 196 -5.52 -14.79 -22.06
C CYS A 196 -4.68 -13.85 -21.18
N CYS A 197 -3.40 -13.65 -21.50
CA CYS A 197 -2.53 -12.72 -20.78
C CYS A 197 -3.00 -11.26 -20.92
N ILE A 198 -3.40 -10.84 -22.11
CA ILE A 198 -3.91 -9.48 -22.34
C ILE A 198 -5.16 -9.25 -21.50
N ILE A 199 -6.12 -10.18 -21.53
CA ILE A 199 -7.35 -10.09 -20.71
C ILE A 199 -6.98 -10.00 -19.23
N LEU A 200 -6.08 -10.85 -18.74
CA LEU A 200 -5.62 -10.81 -17.35
C LEU A 200 -4.98 -9.47 -16.99
N CYS A 201 -4.15 -8.90 -17.86
CA CYS A 201 -3.53 -7.59 -17.64
C CYS A 201 -4.59 -6.47 -17.60
N MET A 202 -5.57 -6.50 -18.51
CA MET A 202 -6.67 -5.52 -18.53
C MET A 202 -7.50 -5.61 -17.25
N VAL A 203 -7.89 -6.81 -16.81
CA VAL A 203 -8.62 -7.02 -15.57
C VAL A 203 -7.81 -6.56 -14.36
N SER A 204 -6.52 -6.90 -14.30
CA SER A 204 -5.63 -6.47 -13.23
C SER A 204 -5.52 -4.94 -13.17
N PHE A 205 -5.41 -4.28 -14.33
CA PHE A 205 -5.35 -2.82 -14.42
C PHE A 205 -6.66 -2.17 -13.95
N MET A 206 -7.82 -2.69 -14.37
CA MET A 206 -9.12 -2.18 -13.92
C MET A 206 -9.27 -2.30 -12.39
N ILE A 207 -8.82 -3.41 -11.81
CA ILE A 207 -8.88 -3.61 -10.36
C ILE A 207 -7.88 -2.68 -9.63
N SER A 208 -6.64 -2.57 -10.11
CA SER A 208 -5.60 -1.80 -9.41
C SER A 208 -5.64 -0.29 -9.61
N PHE A 209 -6.22 0.19 -10.72
CA PHE A 209 -6.27 1.61 -11.02
C PHE A 209 -7.69 2.16 -11.02
N SER A 210 -8.63 1.51 -11.71
CA SER A 210 -9.98 2.07 -11.86
C SER A 210 -10.78 1.99 -10.57
N LEU A 211 -10.67 0.91 -9.79
CA LEU A 211 -11.40 0.75 -8.54
C LEU A 211 -10.96 1.75 -7.45
N PRO A 212 -9.66 1.94 -7.14
CA PRO A 212 -9.26 2.95 -6.16
C PRO A 212 -9.67 4.37 -6.57
N VAL A 213 -9.54 4.70 -7.86
CA VAL A 213 -9.94 6.02 -8.39
C VAL A 213 -11.45 6.21 -8.26
N SER A 214 -12.26 5.22 -8.61
CA SER A 214 -13.72 5.34 -8.50
C SER A 214 -14.15 5.52 -7.04
N LEU A 215 -13.54 4.77 -6.11
CA LEU A 215 -13.79 4.90 -4.67
C LEU A 215 -13.36 6.27 -4.14
N ALA A 216 -12.21 6.80 -4.58
CA ALA A 216 -11.74 8.13 -4.19
C ALA A 216 -12.65 9.26 -4.69
N THR A 217 -13.27 9.09 -5.87
CA THR A 217 -14.22 10.08 -6.42
C THR A 217 -15.63 9.95 -5.84
N TRP A 218 -15.94 8.84 -5.18
CA TRP A 218 -17.26 8.60 -4.61
C TRP A 218 -17.43 9.41 -3.32
N LYS A 219 -18.05 10.60 -3.44
CA LYS A 219 -18.46 11.35 -2.26
C LYS A 219 -19.65 10.65 -1.61
N ASN A 220 -19.52 10.28 -0.34
CA ASN A 220 -20.70 9.93 0.45
C ASN A 220 -21.68 11.11 0.46
N PRO A 221 -23.00 10.85 0.41
CA PRO A 221 -23.99 11.91 0.58
C PRO A 221 -23.73 12.66 1.89
N ASP A 222 -23.86 13.99 1.86
CA ASP A 222 -23.55 14.90 2.98
C ASP A 222 -24.40 14.58 4.23
N PHE A 223 -24.00 13.58 5.00
CA PHE A 223 -24.53 13.34 6.33
C PHE A 223 -23.80 14.30 7.29
N LYS A 224 -24.35 15.51 7.45
CA LYS A 224 -23.83 16.50 8.39
C LYS A 224 -24.25 16.16 9.81
N LEU A 225 -23.54 15.23 10.42
CA LEU A 225 -23.58 15.05 11.86
C LEU A 225 -22.64 16.08 12.51
N THR A 226 -23.20 17.04 13.25
CA THR A 226 -22.38 18.03 13.98
C THR A 226 -22.33 17.65 15.45
N ILE A 227 -21.17 17.16 15.87
CA ILE A 227 -20.86 16.92 17.28
C ILE A 227 -19.79 17.93 17.71
N PRO A 228 -20.02 18.74 18.76
CA PRO A 228 -19.11 19.83 19.15
C PRO A 228 -17.65 19.39 19.32
N GLU A 229 -17.45 18.22 19.91
CA GLU A 229 -16.14 17.64 20.20
C GLU A 229 -15.36 17.28 18.92
N PHE A 230 -16.06 16.94 17.82
CA PHE A 230 -15.46 16.56 16.53
C PHE A 230 -15.54 17.66 15.46
N ARG A 231 -15.92 18.88 15.84
CA ARG A 231 -16.04 20.01 14.91
C ARG A 231 -14.69 20.46 14.33
N SER A 232 -13.62 20.32 15.11
CA SER A 232 -12.26 20.63 14.71
C SER A 232 -11.30 19.70 15.43
N VAL A 233 -10.13 19.47 14.85
CA VAL A 233 -9.07 18.70 15.51
C VAL A 233 -8.60 19.36 16.80
N ASP A 234 -8.73 20.67 16.93
CA ASP A 234 -8.39 21.39 18.16
C ASP A 234 -9.32 20.98 19.31
N ASN A 235 -10.63 20.91 19.06
CA ASN A 235 -11.61 20.42 20.04
C ASN A 235 -11.33 18.95 20.40
N VAL A 236 -10.95 18.14 19.41
CA VAL A 236 -10.61 16.73 19.64
C VAL A 236 -9.37 16.57 20.52
N LEU A 237 -8.36 17.44 20.36
CA LEU A 237 -7.14 17.40 21.17
C LEU A 237 -7.38 17.84 22.62
N GLU A 238 -8.43 18.63 22.88
CA GLU A 238 -8.83 19.06 24.22
C GLU A 238 -9.67 18.01 24.98
N ASP A 239 -10.47 17.19 24.28
CA ASP A 239 -11.28 16.12 24.88
C ASP A 239 -10.57 14.75 24.81
N PRO A 240 -10.18 14.15 25.95
CA PRO A 240 -9.50 12.84 25.98
C PRO A 240 -10.28 11.69 25.34
N ASN A 241 -11.62 11.70 25.45
CA ASN A 241 -12.48 10.66 24.88
C ASN A 241 -12.57 10.82 23.36
N ALA A 242 -12.78 12.05 22.89
CA ALA A 242 -12.82 12.35 21.45
C ALA A 242 -11.48 12.00 20.80
N TYR A 243 -10.37 12.39 21.44
CA TYR A 243 -9.02 12.04 21.00
C TYR A 243 -8.85 10.52 20.88
N LYS A 244 -9.24 9.76 21.91
CA LYS A 244 -9.10 8.30 21.92
C LYS A 244 -9.90 7.64 20.80
N MET A 245 -11.11 8.11 20.54
CA MET A 245 -11.95 7.60 19.45
C MET A 245 -11.35 7.90 18.07
N LEU A 246 -11.00 9.16 17.81
CA LEU A 246 -10.42 9.55 16.53
C LEU A 246 -9.10 8.82 16.29
N ARG A 247 -8.25 8.72 17.32
CA ARG A 247 -6.99 8.00 17.26
C ARG A 247 -7.18 6.53 16.90
N LYS A 248 -8.13 5.84 17.51
CA LYS A 248 -8.42 4.43 17.20
C LYS A 248 -8.83 4.25 15.73
N PHE A 249 -9.65 5.16 15.22
CA PHE A 249 -10.05 5.18 13.81
C PHE A 249 -8.87 5.47 12.87
N MET A 250 -8.02 6.43 13.20
CA MET A 250 -6.85 6.77 12.37
C MET A 250 -5.78 5.65 12.41
N GLN A 251 -5.66 4.94 13.54
CA GLN A 251 -4.82 3.75 13.65
C GLN A 251 -5.31 2.61 12.76
N SER A 252 -6.63 2.34 12.73
CA SER A 252 -7.18 1.29 11.88
C SER A 252 -6.99 1.59 10.39
N ASN A 253 -7.04 2.87 10.02
CA ASN A 253 -6.88 3.35 8.64
C ASN A 253 -5.45 3.78 8.25
N THR A 254 -4.43 3.43 9.03
CA THR A 254 -3.01 3.74 8.74
C THR A 254 -2.71 5.22 8.50
N CYS A 255 -3.37 6.14 9.21
CA CYS A 255 -3.22 7.58 9.03
C CYS A 255 -3.03 8.35 10.33
N VAL A 256 -2.58 7.66 11.39
CA VAL A 256 -2.49 8.18 12.77
C VAL A 256 -1.35 9.20 12.96
N GLU A 257 -0.34 9.19 12.09
CA GLU A 257 0.89 9.97 12.21
C GLU A 257 0.64 11.47 12.44
N GLY A 258 -0.32 12.07 11.71
CA GLY A 258 -0.66 13.48 11.86
C GLY A 258 -1.22 13.80 13.25
N LEU A 259 -2.06 12.93 13.81
CA LEU A 259 -2.66 13.15 15.12
C LEU A 259 -1.65 12.98 16.25
N LEU A 260 -0.74 12.01 16.15
CA LEU A 260 0.34 11.84 17.14
C LEU A 260 1.35 13.00 17.06
N PHE A 261 1.65 13.48 15.85
CA PHE A 261 2.48 14.68 15.65
C PHE A 261 1.88 15.90 16.36
N LEU A 262 0.59 16.19 16.16
CA LEU A 262 -0.06 17.33 16.81
C LEU A 262 0.06 17.23 18.35
N ARG A 263 -0.13 16.03 18.91
CA ARG A 263 -0.01 15.85 20.36
C ARG A 263 1.43 15.99 20.87
N ASP A 264 2.42 15.44 20.16
CA ASP A 264 3.83 15.62 20.50
C ASP A 264 4.24 17.10 20.41
N THR A 265 3.71 17.85 19.45
CA THR A 265 3.96 19.30 19.35
C THR A 265 3.27 20.12 20.44
N MET A 266 2.10 19.69 20.96
CA MET A 266 1.47 20.31 22.12
C MET A 266 2.35 20.16 23.38
N LYS A 267 2.88 18.94 23.60
CA LYS A 267 3.83 18.68 24.70
C LYS A 267 5.09 19.54 24.55
N TYR A 268 5.64 19.64 23.34
CA TYR A 268 6.79 20.52 23.04
C TYR A 268 6.51 21.98 23.38
N LYS A 269 5.35 22.52 23.01
CA LYS A 269 4.97 23.92 23.31
C LYS A 269 4.76 24.18 24.81
N SER A 270 4.43 23.15 25.59
CA SER A 270 4.28 23.27 27.05
C SER A 270 5.59 23.10 27.82
N GLU A 271 6.67 22.63 27.18
CA GLU A 271 7.97 22.44 27.83
C GLU A 271 8.68 23.80 28.01
N THR A 272 9.36 23.96 29.14
CA THR A 272 10.06 25.19 29.53
C THR A 272 11.56 24.98 29.70
N ASP A 273 11.99 23.73 29.90
CA ASP A 273 13.38 23.33 30.05
C ASP A 273 14.10 23.31 28.69
N PRO A 274 15.09 24.19 28.43
CA PRO A 274 15.73 24.32 27.12
C PRO A 274 16.43 23.04 26.64
N ASP A 275 17.03 22.27 27.54
CA ASP A 275 17.75 21.03 27.18
C ASP A 275 16.75 19.96 26.74
N LYS A 276 15.63 19.83 27.45
CA LYS A 276 14.54 18.92 27.06
C LYS A 276 13.87 19.37 25.77
N LEU A 277 13.71 20.68 25.59
CA LEU A 277 13.07 21.25 24.41
C LEU A 277 13.92 20.96 23.16
N HIS A 278 15.25 21.09 23.24
CA HIS A 278 16.16 20.66 22.18
C HIS A 278 16.00 19.17 21.86
N ASP A 279 16.03 18.30 22.86
CA ASP A 279 15.88 16.86 22.66
C ASP A 279 14.50 16.49 22.08
N MET A 280 13.43 17.17 22.50
CA MET A 280 12.09 16.99 21.96
C MET A 280 12.00 17.45 20.50
N ALA A 281 12.61 18.58 20.15
CA ALA A 281 12.62 19.07 18.78
C ALA A 281 13.26 18.05 17.82
N HIS A 282 14.44 17.53 18.17
CA HIS A 282 15.12 16.49 17.38
C HIS A 282 14.29 15.21 17.31
N ARG A 283 13.71 14.75 18.42
CA ARG A 283 12.83 13.57 18.43
C ARG A 283 11.60 13.74 17.52
N ILE A 284 10.94 14.88 17.57
CA ILE A 284 9.77 15.18 16.72
C ILE A 284 10.19 15.20 15.25
N TYR A 285 11.31 15.85 14.94
CA TYR A 285 11.81 15.92 13.58
C TYR A 285 12.16 14.55 13.01
N GLU A 286 12.93 13.73 13.75
CA GLU A 286 13.32 12.39 13.30
C GLU A 286 12.15 11.40 13.20
N LYS A 287 11.09 11.61 14.01
CA LYS A 287 9.91 10.76 14.05
C LYS A 287 8.89 11.10 12.96
N TYR A 288 8.72 12.38 12.62
CA TYR A 288 7.61 12.86 11.78
C TYR A 288 8.02 13.66 10.54
N ILE A 289 9.10 14.43 10.57
CA ILE A 289 9.38 15.47 9.54
C ILE A 289 10.50 15.05 8.59
N PHE A 290 11.51 14.36 9.11
CA PHE A 290 12.61 13.83 8.32
C PHE A 290 12.08 12.98 7.17
N GLU A 291 12.73 13.06 6.01
CA GLU A 291 12.37 12.24 4.85
C GLU A 291 12.55 10.76 5.20
N GLU A 292 11.54 9.92 4.91
CA GLU A 292 11.51 8.51 5.32
C GLU A 292 11.46 8.30 6.85
N ALA A 293 10.94 9.28 7.59
CA ALA A 293 10.66 9.11 9.01
C ALA A 293 9.66 7.96 9.24
N PRO A 294 9.78 7.21 10.35
CA PRO A 294 8.91 6.05 10.61
C PRO A 294 7.42 6.40 10.73
N MET A 295 7.11 7.66 11.07
CA MET A 295 5.77 8.24 11.10
C MET A 295 5.75 9.53 10.27
N GLU A 296 6.37 9.52 9.08
CA GLU A 296 6.44 10.69 8.22
C GLU A 296 5.06 11.29 7.95
N ILE A 297 4.87 12.57 8.28
CA ILE A 297 3.63 13.30 8.08
C ILE A 297 3.56 13.88 6.66
N ASN A 298 2.35 13.94 6.10
CA ASN A 298 2.12 14.47 4.75
C ASN A 298 2.22 16.01 4.72
N ILE A 299 3.44 16.53 4.53
CA ILE A 299 3.74 17.96 4.39
C ILE A 299 4.63 18.24 3.16
N GLY A 300 4.49 19.43 2.59
CA GLY A 300 5.29 19.85 1.43
C GLY A 300 6.79 20.00 1.74
N ALA A 301 7.63 19.78 0.72
CA ALA A 301 9.09 19.84 0.83
C ALA A 301 9.65 21.18 1.34
N LEU A 302 8.95 22.29 1.05
CA LEU A 302 9.32 23.62 1.55
C LEU A 302 9.20 23.68 3.08
N ILE A 303 8.06 23.23 3.64
CA ILE A 303 7.80 23.23 5.09
C ILE A 303 8.83 22.33 5.79
N ARG A 304 9.15 21.17 5.21
CA ARG A 304 10.20 20.28 5.71
C ARG A 304 11.56 20.96 5.79
N THR A 305 11.96 21.65 4.74
CA THR A 305 13.24 22.38 4.67
C THR A 305 13.28 23.52 5.69
N GLU A 306 12.16 24.20 5.89
CA GLU A 306 12.04 25.24 6.92
C GLU A 306 12.19 24.66 8.33
N CYS A 307 11.53 23.54 8.65
CA CYS A 307 11.72 22.88 9.93
C CYS A 307 13.19 22.46 10.16
N LEU A 308 13.86 21.93 9.12
CA LEU A 308 15.28 21.56 9.22
C LEU A 308 16.20 22.75 9.48
N LYS A 309 15.92 23.92 8.89
CA LYS A 309 16.74 25.12 9.11
C LYS A 309 16.62 25.64 10.54
N HIS A 310 15.40 25.68 11.07
CA HIS A 310 15.12 26.28 12.38
C HIS A 310 15.25 25.30 13.54
N ILE A 311 15.48 24.00 13.29
CA ILE A 311 15.59 23.01 14.37
C ILE A 311 16.76 23.28 15.32
N ASN A 312 17.86 23.82 14.79
CA ASN A 312 19.03 24.20 15.57
C ASN A 312 18.84 25.52 16.32
N GLU A 313 17.82 26.30 15.95
CA GLU A 313 17.52 27.60 16.58
C GLU A 313 16.56 27.44 17.77
N ILE A 314 15.97 26.26 17.97
CA ILE A 314 15.23 25.85 19.19
C ILE A 314 14.12 26.86 19.56
N SER A 315 13.36 27.31 18.55
CA SER A 315 12.22 28.20 18.78
C SER A 315 10.94 27.39 19.09
N PRO A 316 10.06 27.86 19.99
CA PRO A 316 8.76 27.22 20.23
C PRO A 316 7.88 27.16 18.97
N ASN A 317 8.22 27.95 17.93
CA ASN A 317 7.46 28.09 16.69
C ASN A 317 8.03 27.28 15.52
N VAL A 318 9.06 26.45 15.74
CA VAL A 318 9.75 25.66 14.67
C VAL A 318 8.77 24.81 13.85
N PHE A 319 7.70 24.32 14.47
CA PHE A 319 6.73 23.42 13.83
C PHE A 319 5.41 24.09 13.41
N ASP A 320 5.24 25.41 13.58
CA ASP A 320 3.94 26.08 13.41
C ASP A 320 3.32 25.89 12.03
N ARG A 321 4.12 26.00 10.97
CA ARG A 321 3.63 25.77 9.59
C ARG A 321 3.23 24.32 9.35
N ALA A 322 4.01 23.37 9.87
CA ALA A 322 3.69 21.95 9.77
C ALA A 322 2.41 21.62 10.56
N ILE A 323 2.23 22.19 11.76
CA ILE A 323 1.02 22.06 12.58
C ILE A 323 -0.19 22.57 11.81
N GLN A 324 -0.12 23.75 11.19
CA GLN A 324 -1.24 24.31 10.41
C GLN A 324 -1.64 23.42 9.24
N GLU A 325 -0.67 22.91 8.48
CA GLU A 325 -0.95 22.06 7.33
C GLU A 325 -1.56 20.72 7.74
N ILE A 326 -1.04 20.09 8.81
CA ILE A 326 -1.62 18.85 9.33
C ILE A 326 -3.01 19.10 9.90
N LYS A 327 -3.24 20.15 10.69
CA LYS A 327 -4.60 20.47 11.18
C LYS A 327 -5.59 20.61 10.03
N LYS A 328 -5.20 21.31 8.96
CA LYS A 328 -6.01 21.46 7.77
C LYS A 328 -6.31 20.10 7.12
N LEU A 329 -5.31 19.24 6.96
CA LEU A 329 -5.47 17.90 6.38
C LEU A 329 -6.43 17.03 7.22
N ILE A 330 -6.26 16.99 8.54
CA ILE A 330 -7.15 16.23 9.44
C ILE A 330 -8.58 16.76 9.36
N ASN A 331 -8.78 18.08 9.42
CA ASN A 331 -10.11 18.70 9.37
C ASN A 331 -10.83 18.50 8.02
N GLN A 332 -10.09 18.52 6.91
CA GLN A 332 -10.67 18.46 5.57
C GLN A 332 -10.93 17.03 5.08
N ASP A 333 -10.15 16.06 5.55
CA ASP A 333 -10.20 14.69 5.04
C ASP A 333 -10.57 13.66 6.11
N GLN A 334 -9.79 13.57 7.18
CA GLN A 334 -9.89 12.47 8.14
C GLN A 334 -11.09 12.62 9.10
N LEU A 335 -11.40 13.83 9.56
CA LEU A 335 -12.53 14.09 10.44
C LEU A 335 -13.88 13.84 9.76
N PRO A 336 -14.15 14.36 8.53
CA PRO A 336 -15.38 14.04 7.81
C PRO A 336 -15.58 12.53 7.61
N ARG A 337 -14.51 11.79 7.29
CA ARG A 337 -14.57 10.32 7.17
C ARG A 337 -14.87 9.64 8.50
N PHE A 338 -14.20 10.05 9.57
CA PHE A 338 -14.49 9.57 10.92
C PHE A 338 -15.96 9.78 11.29
N MET A 339 -16.53 10.94 10.98
CA MET A 339 -17.94 11.25 11.30
C MET A 339 -18.95 10.36 10.56
N GLN A 340 -18.55 9.79 9.42
CA GLN A 340 -19.35 8.88 8.61
C GLN A 340 -19.03 7.39 8.90
N SER A 341 -18.02 7.13 9.73
CA SER A 341 -17.56 5.79 10.04
C SER A 341 -18.60 4.99 10.82
N SER A 342 -18.51 3.66 10.71
CA SER A 342 -19.38 2.75 11.45
C SER A 342 -19.24 2.89 12.96
N GLU A 343 -18.03 3.20 13.41
CA GLU A 343 -17.63 3.45 14.79
C GLU A 343 -18.37 4.66 15.34
N MET A 344 -18.45 5.73 14.55
CA MET A 344 -19.17 6.94 14.93
C MET A 344 -20.68 6.71 14.95
N MET A 345 -21.22 6.01 13.95
CA MET A 345 -22.63 5.64 13.91
C MET A 345 -23.04 4.79 15.11
N GLN A 346 -22.18 3.86 15.54
CA GLN A 346 -22.39 3.06 16.74
C GLN A 346 -22.32 3.90 18.02
N TYR A 347 -21.38 4.85 18.11
CA TYR A 347 -21.29 5.77 19.23
C TYR A 347 -22.58 6.60 19.41
N ILE A 348 -23.08 7.20 18.34
CA ILE A 348 -24.34 7.99 18.37
C ILE A 348 -25.51 7.13 18.83
N LYS A 349 -25.62 5.91 18.28
CA LYS A 349 -26.70 4.97 18.59
C LYS A 349 -26.70 4.57 20.07
N ASN A 350 -25.51 4.40 20.66
CA ASN A 350 -25.35 3.99 22.05
C ASN A 350 -25.54 5.16 23.03
N TYR A 351 -25.15 6.39 22.66
CA TYR A 351 -25.12 7.54 23.56
C TYR A 351 -26.30 8.50 23.44
N LYS A 352 -27.32 8.22 22.60
CA LYS A 352 -28.49 9.11 22.38
C LYS A 352 -28.08 10.58 22.20
N VAL A 353 -26.97 10.83 21.51
CA VAL A 353 -26.53 12.21 21.26
C VAL A 353 -27.59 12.88 20.40
N SER A 354 -28.18 13.96 20.92
CA SER A 354 -29.17 14.76 20.22
C SER A 354 -28.55 15.27 18.92
N VAL A 355 -28.96 14.70 17.80
CA VAL A 355 -28.65 15.20 16.46
C VAL A 355 -29.32 16.56 16.36
N ILE A 356 -28.54 17.65 16.39
CA ILE A 356 -29.08 19.00 16.22
C ILE A 356 -29.24 19.24 14.71
N PRO A 357 -30.48 19.38 14.19
CA PRO A 357 -30.69 19.75 12.79
C PRO A 357 -30.28 21.21 12.58
N GLU A 358 -29.79 21.52 11.37
CA GLU A 358 -29.25 22.84 10.95
C GLU A 358 -30.25 24.01 11.10
N SER A 359 -31.51 23.77 11.46
CA SER A 359 -32.55 24.80 11.62
C SER A 359 -32.45 25.64 12.91
N MET A 360 -31.36 25.52 13.69
CA MET A 360 -31.15 26.26 14.93
C MET A 360 -29.75 26.92 15.06
N VAL A 361 -29.04 27.15 13.96
CA VAL A 361 -27.79 27.94 13.94
C VAL A 361 -27.95 29.20 13.11
#